data_AF-A0A5J4XD94-F1
#
_entry.id   AF-A0A5J4XD94-F1
#
_cell.length_a   1.000
_cell.length_b   1.000
_cell.length_c   1.000
_cell.angle_alpha   90.00
_cell.angle_beta   90.00
_cell.angle_gamma   90.00
#
_symmetry.space_group_name_H-M   'P 1'
#
loop_
_entity.id
_entity.type
_entity.pdbx_description
1 polymer ?
#
loop_
_entity_poly.entity_id
_entity_poly.type
_entity_poly.pdbx_seq_one_letter_code
_entity_poly.pdbx_strand_id
1 'polypeptide(L)'
;MKARGGTTIEDRCRINILALATVALSQGVAFFHAGSDILRSKSLDRDSYNSGDWYNKLDWSCESNNFGVGLAPGSKNSAAWPLHKPRLVSELQPSTNLIKLCREQFLVLLRLRYSSPLFRLPSAEAIQSQLHFHNTGPDQ
;
A
#
# COMPACT_ATOMS: atom_id res chain seq x y z
N MET A 1 3.65 6.40 2.05
CA MET A 1 4.41 7.13 3.09
C MET A 1 5.93 7.15 2.91
N LYS A 2 6.57 6.12 2.30
CA LYS A 2 8.05 6.03 2.19
C LYS A 2 8.68 6.74 0.97
N ALA A 3 7.91 7.53 0.22
CA ALA A 3 8.42 8.28 -0.93
C ALA A 3 9.37 9.42 -0.50
N ARG A 4 10.20 9.89 -1.45
CA ARG A 4 11.15 11.00 -1.29
C ARG A 4 10.50 12.23 -0.65
N GLY A 5 11.28 13.06 0.05
CA GLY A 5 10.82 14.37 0.50
C GLY A 5 10.29 15.21 -0.67
N GLY A 6 9.20 15.93 -0.45
CA GLY A 6 8.53 16.74 -1.48
C GLY A 6 7.46 16.02 -2.30
N THR A 7 7.37 14.67 -2.28
CA THR A 7 6.23 13.97 -2.90
C THR A 7 4.96 14.26 -2.10
N THR A 8 3.92 14.75 -2.80
CA THR A 8 2.60 15.09 -2.26
C THR A 8 1.89 13.86 -1.68
N ILE A 9 0.85 14.07 -0.89
CA ILE A 9 0.06 12.97 -0.34
C ILE A 9 -0.74 12.26 -1.44
N GLU A 10 -1.24 12.98 -2.43
CA GLU A 10 -1.93 12.46 -3.62
C GLU A 10 -1.03 11.51 -4.41
N ASP A 11 0.21 11.90 -4.67
CA ASP A 11 1.17 11.05 -5.40
C ASP A 11 1.57 9.84 -4.58
N ARG A 12 1.70 9.98 -3.25
CA ARG A 12 1.91 8.82 -2.36
C ARG A 12 0.75 7.84 -2.39
N CYS A 13 -0.49 8.33 -2.53
CA CYS A 13 -1.68 7.50 -2.68
C CYS A 13 -1.65 6.76 -4.03
N ARG A 14 -1.30 7.45 -5.13
CA ARG A 14 -1.12 6.82 -6.45
C ARG A 14 -0.03 5.75 -6.43
N ILE A 15 1.09 6.00 -5.76
CA ILE A 15 2.16 5.01 -5.57
C ILE A 15 1.64 3.77 -4.81
N ASN A 16 0.78 3.97 -3.81
CA ASN A 16 0.16 2.84 -3.09
C ASN A 16 -0.71 2.00 -4.02
N ILE A 17 -1.57 2.64 -4.84
CA ILE A 17 -2.39 1.93 -5.81
C ILE A 17 -1.55 1.22 -6.88
N LEU A 18 -0.47 1.85 -7.35
CA LEU A 18 0.47 1.21 -8.27
C LEU A 18 1.08 -0.05 -7.64
N ALA A 19 1.49 0.01 -6.37
CA ALA A 19 2.02 -1.15 -5.66
C ALA A 19 0.97 -2.26 -5.44
N LEU A 20 -0.30 -1.89 -5.26
CA LEU A 20 -1.39 -2.88 -5.20
C LEU A 20 -1.69 -3.47 -6.58
N ALA A 21 -1.59 -2.69 -7.65
CA ALA A 21 -1.84 -3.12 -9.02
C ALA A 21 -0.84 -4.18 -9.48
N THR A 22 0.45 -4.05 -9.13
CA THR A 22 1.46 -5.06 -9.49
C THR A 22 1.13 -6.43 -8.90
N VAL A 23 0.54 -6.49 -7.70
CA VAL A 23 0.09 -7.74 -7.06
C VAL A 23 -1.28 -8.18 -7.57
N ALA A 24 -2.23 -7.26 -7.73
CA ALA A 24 -3.58 -7.58 -8.19
C ALA A 24 -3.60 -8.10 -9.63
N LEU A 25 -2.69 -7.66 -10.47
CA LEU A 25 -2.62 -8.02 -11.89
C LEU A 25 -1.50 -9.03 -12.20
N SER A 26 -0.76 -9.52 -11.20
CA SER A 26 0.20 -10.60 -11.39
C SER A 26 -0.49 -11.94 -11.62
N GLN A 27 0.22 -12.86 -12.28
CA GLN A 27 -0.12 -14.28 -12.20
C GLN A 27 0.11 -14.82 -10.78
N GLY A 28 -0.40 -16.02 -10.50
CA GLY A 28 -0.29 -16.65 -9.18
C GLY A 28 -1.35 -16.19 -8.17
N VAL A 29 -1.07 -16.37 -6.87
CA VAL A 29 -2.01 -16.03 -5.79
C VAL A 29 -1.68 -14.65 -5.23
N ALA A 30 -2.63 -13.71 -5.37
CA ALA A 30 -2.49 -12.37 -4.84
C ALA A 30 -2.78 -12.35 -3.33
N PHE A 31 -1.89 -11.70 -2.56
CA PHE A 31 -2.03 -11.52 -1.11
C PHE A 31 -1.96 -10.04 -0.75
N PHE A 32 -2.88 -9.58 0.10
CA PHE A 32 -2.95 -8.19 0.55
C PHE A 32 -3.04 -8.12 2.06
N HIS A 33 -2.30 -7.19 2.66
CA HIS A 33 -2.42 -6.91 4.08
C HIS A 33 -3.70 -6.11 4.36
N ALA A 34 -4.45 -6.46 5.41
CA ALA A 34 -5.68 -5.77 5.77
C ALA A 34 -5.44 -4.26 6.00
N GLY A 35 -6.26 -3.46 5.32
CA GLY A 35 -6.20 -2.00 5.33
C GLY A 35 -5.26 -1.38 4.28
N SER A 36 -4.63 -2.18 3.42
CA SER A 36 -3.79 -1.63 2.35
C SER A 36 -4.59 -0.78 1.35
N ASP A 37 -5.86 -1.13 1.14
CA ASP A 37 -6.85 -0.43 0.33
C ASP A 37 -7.28 0.93 0.92
N ILE A 38 -7.22 1.08 2.24
CA ILE A 38 -7.53 2.31 2.98
C ILE A 38 -6.27 3.01 3.52
N LEU A 39 -5.13 2.81 2.87
CA LEU A 39 -3.86 3.48 3.17
C LEU A 39 -3.36 3.29 4.62
N ARG A 40 -3.68 2.15 5.25
CA ARG A 40 -3.38 1.87 6.67
C ARG A 40 -1.94 2.24 7.04
N SER A 41 -1.82 2.96 8.14
CA SER A 41 -0.59 3.31 8.80
C SER A 41 -0.54 2.70 10.20
N LYS A 42 0.68 2.45 10.68
CA LYS A 42 0.97 2.10 12.07
C LYS A 42 1.85 3.15 12.73
N SER A 43 1.72 4.41 12.30
CA SER A 43 2.61 5.53 12.63
C SER A 43 4.10 5.20 12.48
N LEU A 44 4.43 4.51 11.38
CA LEU A 44 5.79 4.05 11.05
C LEU A 44 6.38 2.98 12.00
N ASP A 45 5.54 2.28 12.77
CA ASP A 45 5.97 1.10 13.54
C ASP A 45 6.38 -0.06 12.60
N ARG A 46 7.60 -0.58 12.75
CA ARG A 46 8.10 -1.70 11.95
C ARG A 46 7.67 -3.07 12.48
N ASP A 47 7.36 -3.19 13.77
CA ASP A 47 7.09 -4.45 14.46
C ASP A 47 6.06 -4.23 15.56
N SER A 48 4.80 -4.21 15.14
CA SER A 48 3.67 -3.77 15.96
C SER A 48 2.96 -4.89 16.71
N TYR A 49 3.59 -6.06 16.85
CA TYR A 49 2.97 -7.26 17.43
C TYR A 49 2.41 -7.01 18.84
N ASN A 50 3.06 -6.13 19.61
CA ASN A 50 2.66 -5.74 20.97
C ASN A 50 2.57 -4.22 21.16
N SER A 51 2.17 -3.50 20.10
CA SER A 51 1.99 -2.03 20.15
C SER A 51 0.54 -1.62 20.46
N GLY A 52 -0.33 -2.58 20.79
CA GLY A 52 -1.74 -2.36 21.16
C GLY A 52 -2.59 -1.79 20.03
N ASP A 53 -3.85 -1.49 20.37
CA ASP A 53 -4.85 -1.01 19.41
C ASP A 53 -4.51 0.37 18.84
N TRP A 54 -3.86 1.22 19.64
CA TRP A 54 -3.49 2.59 19.25
C TRP A 54 -2.68 2.63 17.94
N TYR A 55 -1.62 1.82 17.85
CA TYR A 55 -0.79 1.78 16.63
C TYR A 55 -1.34 0.82 15.57
N ASN A 56 -2.19 -0.15 15.93
CA ASN A 56 -2.72 -1.14 15.00
C ASN A 56 -4.11 -0.82 14.43
N LYS A 57 -4.74 0.30 14.84
CA LYS A 57 -6.10 0.71 14.45
C LYS A 57 -6.38 0.49 12.96
N LEU A 58 -7.52 -0.14 12.69
CA LEU A 58 -8.16 -0.22 11.39
C LEU A 58 -9.44 0.61 11.47
N ASP A 59 -9.50 1.69 10.69
CA ASP A 59 -10.62 2.61 10.72
C ASP A 59 -11.53 2.42 9.51
N TRP A 60 -12.58 1.61 9.69
CA TRP A 60 -13.50 1.24 8.61
C TRP A 60 -14.43 2.38 8.17
N SER A 61 -14.56 3.45 8.96
CA SER A 61 -15.28 4.67 8.55
C SER A 61 -14.55 5.42 7.41
N CYS A 62 -13.26 5.09 7.21
CA CYS A 62 -12.34 5.77 6.28
C CYS A 62 -12.07 7.23 6.65
N GLU A 63 -12.32 7.65 7.90
CA GLU A 63 -12.05 9.02 8.37
C GLU A 63 -10.56 9.26 8.64
N SER A 64 -9.82 8.21 9.03
CA SER A 64 -8.39 8.29 9.28
C SER A 64 -7.68 7.03 8.80
N ASN A 65 -6.38 7.13 8.50
CA ASN A 65 -5.55 5.96 8.19
C ASN A 65 -4.58 5.58 9.31
N ASN A 66 -4.65 6.26 10.47
CA ASN A 66 -3.76 6.07 11.63
C ASN A 66 -2.29 6.52 11.41
N PHE A 67 -2.05 7.51 10.55
CA PHE A 67 -0.73 8.15 10.43
C PHE A 67 -0.57 9.35 11.35
N GLY A 68 0.63 9.53 11.90
CA GLY A 68 0.94 10.69 12.74
C GLY A 68 0.41 10.60 14.17
N VAL A 69 0.02 9.41 14.66
CA VAL A 69 -0.49 9.19 16.02
C VAL A 69 0.61 9.06 17.08
N GLY A 70 1.79 9.63 16.81
CA GLY A 70 2.99 9.57 17.66
C GLY A 70 4.11 8.68 17.13
N LEU A 71 5.27 8.76 17.76
CA LEU A 71 6.41 7.88 17.49
C LEU A 71 6.12 6.48 18.06
N ALA A 72 6.24 5.46 17.20
CA ALA A 72 6.05 4.06 17.59
C ALA A 72 6.95 3.62 18.77
N PRO A 73 6.55 2.59 19.56
CA PRO A 73 7.27 2.14 20.75
C PRO A 73 8.76 1.89 20.52
N GLY A 74 9.58 2.35 21.47
CA GLY A 74 11.03 2.46 21.30
C GLY A 74 11.77 1.14 21.23
N SER A 75 11.26 0.07 21.86
CA SER A 75 11.92 -1.25 21.91
C SER A 75 12.28 -1.80 20.54
N LYS A 76 11.47 -1.48 19.51
CA LYS A 76 11.75 -1.84 18.11
C LYS A 76 12.05 -0.63 17.24
N ASN A 77 11.65 0.59 17.60
CA ASN A 77 11.66 1.72 16.65
C ASN A 77 12.62 2.86 16.99
N SER A 78 13.26 2.88 18.17
CA SER A 78 14.03 4.04 18.65
C SER A 78 15.16 4.48 17.72
N ALA A 79 15.88 3.53 17.13
CA ALA A 79 16.95 3.81 16.17
C ALA A 79 16.46 4.57 14.91
N ALA A 80 15.19 4.38 14.53
CA ALA A 80 14.59 5.05 13.36
C ALA A 80 13.87 6.35 13.72
N TRP A 81 13.71 6.70 15.00
CA TRP A 81 13.00 7.92 15.40
C TRP A 81 13.56 9.21 14.81
N PRO A 82 14.89 9.43 14.69
CA PRO A 82 15.41 10.62 14.03
C PRO A 82 14.94 10.77 12.57
N LEU A 83 14.70 9.64 11.89
CA LEU A 83 14.17 9.61 10.53
C LEU A 83 12.65 9.77 10.48
N HIS A 84 11.93 9.18 11.45
CA HIS A 84 10.46 9.16 11.49
C HIS A 84 9.88 10.49 11.98
N LYS A 85 10.45 11.07 13.03
CA LYS A 85 9.97 12.32 13.64
C LYS A 85 9.71 13.45 12.63
N PRO A 86 10.64 13.80 11.72
CA PRO A 86 10.39 14.86 10.73
C PRO A 86 9.38 14.49 9.63
N ARG A 87 8.96 13.22 9.54
CA ARG A 87 7.98 12.75 8.54
C ARG A 87 6.56 12.67 9.09
N LEU A 88 6.37 12.63 10.41
CA LEU A 88 5.06 12.57 11.05
C LEU A 88 4.42 13.97 11.08
N VAL A 89 4.23 14.55 9.89
CA VAL A 89 3.68 15.89 9.67
C VAL A 89 2.28 15.79 9.07
N SER A 90 1.43 16.78 9.33
CA SER A 90 0.02 16.77 8.96
C SER A 90 -0.19 16.81 7.44
N GLU A 91 0.72 17.38 6.67
CA GLU A 91 0.66 17.45 5.20
C GLU A 91 0.75 16.07 4.55
N LEU A 92 1.24 15.05 5.28
CA LEU A 92 1.29 13.67 4.82
C LEU A 92 0.12 12.82 5.33
N GLN A 93 -0.82 13.39 6.08
CA GLN A 93 -2.06 12.68 6.45
C GLN A 93 -3.04 12.71 5.26
N PRO A 94 -3.49 11.55 4.76
CA PRO A 94 -4.47 11.52 3.68
C PRO A 94 -5.84 11.97 4.20
N SER A 95 -6.55 12.74 3.38
CA SER A 95 -7.94 13.09 3.67
C SER A 95 -8.88 11.89 3.51
N THR A 96 -10.06 11.97 4.14
CA THR A 96 -11.15 10.99 3.98
C THR A 96 -11.45 10.69 2.51
N ASN A 97 -11.44 11.71 1.64
CA ASN A 97 -11.70 11.55 0.22
C ASN A 97 -10.62 10.73 -0.48
N LEU A 98 -9.34 10.96 -0.13
CA LEU A 98 -8.23 10.17 -0.67
C LEU A 98 -8.27 8.71 -0.20
N ILE A 99 -8.62 8.46 1.07
CA ILE A 99 -8.76 7.11 1.61
C ILE A 99 -9.87 6.36 0.88
N LYS A 100 -11.05 6.99 0.72
CA LYS A 100 -12.19 6.39 -0.02
C LYS A 100 -11.85 6.15 -1.49
N LEU A 101 -11.18 7.09 -2.15
CA LEU A 101 -10.74 6.94 -3.53
C LEU A 101 -9.78 5.74 -3.68
N CYS A 102 -8.81 5.58 -2.78
CA CYS A 102 -7.89 4.44 -2.82
C CYS A 102 -8.63 3.11 -2.64
N ARG A 103 -9.63 3.07 -1.74
CA ARG A 103 -10.48 1.90 -1.56
C ARG A 103 -11.22 1.54 -2.83
N GLU A 104 -11.82 2.53 -3.49
CA GLU A 104 -12.53 2.34 -4.76
C GLU A 104 -11.60 1.86 -5.88
N GLN A 105 -10.41 2.45 -6.01
CA GLN A 105 -9.41 2.04 -7.00
C GLN A 105 -8.92 0.60 -6.74
N PHE A 106 -8.74 0.20 -5.48
CA PHE A 106 -8.43 -1.18 -5.14
C PHE A 106 -9.55 -2.15 -5.56
N LEU A 107 -10.82 -1.78 -5.35
CA LEU A 107 -11.95 -2.58 -5.84
C LEU A 107 -11.98 -2.69 -7.36
N VAL A 108 -11.61 -1.63 -8.09
CA VAL A 108 -11.45 -1.69 -9.56
C VAL A 108 -10.36 -2.69 -9.96
N LEU A 109 -9.21 -2.69 -9.29
CA LEU A 109 -8.14 -3.66 -9.55
C LEU A 109 -8.61 -5.11 -9.34
N LEU A 110 -9.36 -5.36 -8.27
CA LEU A 110 -9.94 -6.69 -8.03
C LEU A 110 -10.96 -7.07 -9.10
N ARG A 111 -11.85 -6.16 -9.48
CA ARG A 111 -12.80 -6.40 -10.58
C ARG A 111 -12.08 -6.72 -11.88
N LEU A 112 -11.00 -6.02 -12.20
CA LEU A 112 -10.18 -6.29 -13.39
C LEU A 112 -9.51 -7.66 -13.32
N ARG A 113 -8.92 -8.04 -12.18
CA ARG A 113 -8.33 -9.38 -11.97
C ARG A 113 -9.34 -10.51 -12.24
N TYR A 114 -10.61 -10.30 -11.88
CA TYR A 114 -11.66 -11.30 -12.04
C TYR A 114 -12.47 -11.16 -13.32
N SER A 115 -12.27 -10.10 -14.11
CA SER A 115 -13.00 -9.91 -15.37
C SER A 115 -12.51 -10.82 -16.50
N SER A 116 -11.29 -11.36 -16.39
CA SER A 116 -10.72 -12.27 -17.38
C SER A 116 -9.91 -13.39 -16.72
N PRO A 117 -10.05 -14.65 -17.20
CA PRO A 117 -9.16 -15.75 -16.80
C PRO A 117 -7.68 -15.48 -17.11
N LEU A 118 -7.37 -14.58 -18.06
CA LEU A 118 -5.98 -14.28 -18.46
C LEU A 118 -5.13 -13.69 -17.33
N PHE A 119 -5.73 -13.08 -16.31
CA PHE A 119 -5.01 -12.59 -15.13
C PHE A 119 -4.68 -13.71 -14.11
N ARG A 120 -5.17 -14.93 -14.32
CA ARG A 120 -5.08 -16.06 -13.37
C ARG A 120 -4.92 -17.39 -14.11
N LEU A 121 -3.91 -17.47 -14.98
CA LEU A 121 -3.60 -18.67 -15.75
C LEU A 121 -3.25 -19.84 -14.80
N PRO A 122 -3.72 -21.07 -15.09
CA PRO A 122 -3.68 -22.17 -14.11
C PRO A 122 -2.35 -22.93 -14.06
N SER A 123 -1.45 -22.73 -15.03
CA SER A 123 -0.20 -23.49 -15.13
C SER A 123 0.97 -22.65 -15.67
N ALA A 124 2.18 -23.16 -15.46
CA ALA A 124 3.40 -22.52 -15.95
C ALA A 124 3.43 -22.47 -17.50
N GLU A 125 2.97 -23.53 -18.17
CA GLU A 125 2.93 -23.63 -19.63
C GLU A 125 1.98 -22.58 -20.24
N ALA A 126 0.82 -22.36 -19.61
CA ALA A 126 -0.10 -21.32 -20.04
C ALA A 126 0.50 -19.92 -19.87
N ILE A 127 1.21 -19.66 -18.77
CA ILE A 127 1.89 -18.39 -18.52
C ILE A 127 3.00 -18.18 -19.56
N GLN A 128 3.86 -19.17 -19.79
CA GLN A 128 4.96 -19.08 -20.74
C GLN A 128 4.50 -18.85 -22.19
N SER A 129 3.34 -19.39 -22.57
CA SER A 129 2.80 -19.25 -23.93
C SER A 129 1.99 -17.97 -24.16
N GLN A 130 1.46 -17.32 -23.12
CA GLN A 130 0.54 -16.18 -23.27
C GLN A 130 1.05 -14.86 -22.70
N LEU A 131 1.96 -14.89 -21.73
CA LEU A 131 2.43 -13.68 -21.04
C LEU A 131 3.74 -13.18 -21.67
N HIS A 132 3.71 -11.92 -22.10
CA HIS A 132 4.90 -11.22 -22.61
C HIS A 132 5.07 -9.85 -21.93
N PHE A 133 6.31 -9.45 -21.68
CA PHE A 133 6.67 -8.10 -21.25
C PHE A 133 7.30 -7.36 -22.44
N HIS A 134 6.78 -6.17 -22.77
CA HIS A 134 7.18 -5.45 -23.98
C HIS A 134 8.27 -4.39 -23.76
N ASN A 135 8.29 -3.70 -22.61
CA ASN A 135 9.32 -2.69 -22.29
C ASN A 135 10.54 -3.36 -21.64
N THR A 136 11.40 -3.99 -22.45
CA THR A 136 12.59 -4.73 -21.97
C THR A 136 13.83 -4.34 -22.78
N GLY A 137 15.03 -4.66 -22.26
CA GLY A 137 16.30 -4.34 -22.91
C GLY A 137 16.96 -3.05 -22.40
N PRO A 138 18.09 -2.63 -22.98
CA PRO A 138 18.85 -1.47 -22.51
C PRO A 138 18.14 -0.11 -22.65
N ASP A 139 17.18 0.01 -23.57
CA ASP A 139 16.51 1.28 -23.90
C ASP A 139 15.15 1.47 -23.21
N GLN A 140 14.87 0.67 -22.16
CA GLN A 140 13.59 0.66 -21.44
C GLN A 140 13.34 1.89 -20.57
#